data_AF-A0A161WMM1-F1
#
_entry.id   AF-A0A161WMM1-F1
#
_cell.length_a   1.000
_cell.length_b   1.000
_cell.length_c   1.000
_cell.angle_alpha   90.00
_cell.angle_beta   90.00
_cell.angle_gamma   90.00
#
_symmetry.space_group_name_H-M   'P 1'
#
loop_
_entity.id
_entity.type
_entity.pdbx_description
1 polymer ?
#
loop_
_entity_poly.entity_id
_entity_poly.type
_entity_poly.pdbx_seq_one_letter_code
_entity_poly.pdbx_strand_id
1 'polypeptide(L)' 'MTGTTGNCGKFHFVSDGDTCVKVASANGISAAQSAQWNGLNSGCSNLWGSVYACVGVRGAVFILTNDK' A
#
# COMPACT_ATOMS: atom_id res chain seq x y z
N MET A 1 0.04 10.19 -4.76
CA MET A 1 0.07 10.00 -3.32
C MET A 1 -0.28 11.35 -2.75
N THR A 2 -1.24 11.41 -1.84
CA THR A 2 -1.57 12.66 -1.13
C THR A 2 -1.11 12.62 0.33
N GLY A 3 -0.60 11.48 0.76
CA GLY A 3 -0.13 11.22 2.11
C GLY A 3 -0.29 9.76 2.47
N THR A 4 0.05 9.42 3.71
CA THR A 4 -0.07 8.07 4.24
C THR A 4 -0.96 8.09 5.48
N THR A 5 -1.75 7.05 5.70
CA THR A 5 -2.64 6.96 6.87
C THR A 5 -1.85 7.02 8.19
N GLY A 6 -2.41 7.72 9.18
CA GLY A 6 -1.75 7.94 10.48
C GLY A 6 -1.60 6.69 11.35
N ASN A 7 -2.39 5.64 11.09
CA ASN A 7 -2.31 4.37 11.80
C ASN A 7 -1.42 3.32 11.10
N CYS A 8 -0.55 3.74 10.17
CA CYS A 8 0.32 2.80 9.48
C CYS A 8 1.29 2.09 10.45
N GLY A 9 1.26 0.76 10.42
CA GLY A 9 2.09 -0.13 11.24
C GLY A 9 3.23 -0.81 10.48
N LYS A 10 3.13 -0.90 9.14
CA LYS A 10 4.14 -1.52 8.27
C LYS A 10 4.35 -0.67 7.03
N PHE A 11 5.61 -0.38 6.72
CA PHE A 11 6.01 0.39 5.55
C PHE A 11 6.80 -0.48 4.57
N HIS A 12 6.67 -0.15 3.28
CA HIS A 12 7.47 -0.70 2.18
C HIS A 12 8.14 0.44 1.44
N PHE A 13 9.44 0.29 1.15
CA PHE A 13 10.16 1.26 0.33
C PHE A 13 9.81 1.06 -1.14
N VAL A 14 9.26 2.09 -1.77
CA VAL A 14 8.90 2.10 -3.19
C VAL A 14 10.10 2.60 -3.97
N SER A 15 10.68 1.76 -4.81
CA SER A 15 11.77 2.16 -5.71
C SER A 15 11.22 2.88 -6.94
N ASP A 16 12.06 3.63 -7.63
CA ASP A 16 11.67 4.24 -8.91
C ASP A 16 11.32 3.15 -9.92
N GLY A 17 10.15 3.28 -10.56
CA GLY A 17 9.61 2.27 -11.49
C GLY A 17 8.79 1.16 -10.86
N ASP A 18 8.63 1.15 -9.52
CA ASP A 18 7.63 0.29 -8.88
C ASP A 18 6.21 0.73 -9.22
N THR A 19 5.30 -0.23 -9.19
CA THR A 19 3.87 0.00 -9.38
C THR A 19 3.12 -0.34 -8.12
N CYS A 20 1.95 0.26 -7.90
CA CYS A 20 1.14 -0.08 -6.73
C CYS A 20 0.76 -1.56 -6.71
N VAL A 21 0.60 -2.18 -7.88
CA VAL A 21 0.30 -3.62 -8.01
C VAL A 21 1.48 -4.44 -7.51
N LYS A 22 2.72 -4.11 -7.91
CA LYS A 22 3.92 -4.78 -7.38
C LYS A 22 4.05 -4.62 -5.88
N VAL A 23 3.89 -3.39 -5.37
CA VAL A 23 3.97 -3.09 -3.92
C VAL A 23 2.89 -3.85 -3.15
N ALA A 24 1.67 -3.89 -3.67
CA ALA A 24 0.54 -4.58 -3.05
C ALA A 24 0.76 -6.11 -3.01
N SER A 25 1.12 -6.72 -4.15
CA SER A 25 1.42 -8.14 -4.25
C SER A 25 2.60 -8.55 -3.37
N ALA A 26 3.69 -7.76 -3.33
CA ALA A 26 4.86 -8.02 -2.50
C ALA A 26 4.54 -8.01 -0.99
N ASN A 27 3.42 -7.41 -0.58
CA ASN A 27 3.01 -7.31 0.81
C ASN A 27 1.73 -8.08 1.13
N GLY A 28 1.17 -8.83 0.17
CA GLY A 28 -0.05 -9.63 0.38
C GLY A 28 -1.28 -8.77 0.69
N ILE A 29 -1.39 -7.59 0.06
CA ILE A 29 -2.54 -6.69 0.19
C ILE A 29 -3.17 -6.43 -1.17
N SER A 30 -4.44 -6.02 -1.19
CA SER A 30 -5.08 -5.60 -2.43
C SER A 30 -4.60 -4.21 -2.88
N ALA A 31 -4.65 -3.95 -4.19
CA ALA A 31 -4.39 -2.62 -4.74
C ALA A 31 -5.33 -1.56 -4.15
N ALA A 32 -6.57 -1.93 -3.83
CA ALA A 32 -7.54 -1.05 -3.17
C ALA A 32 -7.10 -0.64 -1.75
N GLN A 33 -6.61 -1.59 -0.94
CA GLN A 33 -6.03 -1.28 0.38
C GLN A 33 -4.79 -0.39 0.25
N SER A 34 -3.89 -0.71 -0.67
CA SER A 34 -2.72 0.13 -0.96
C SER A 34 -3.13 1.55 -1.35
N ALA A 35 -4.16 1.70 -2.18
CA ALA A 35 -4.65 3.01 -2.61
C ALA A 35 -5.29 3.79 -1.47
N GLN A 36 -6.11 3.13 -0.66
CA GLN A 36 -6.77 3.72 0.51
C GLN A 36 -5.74 4.24 1.52
N TRP A 37 -4.70 3.45 1.85
CA TRP A 37 -3.74 3.82 2.88
C TRP A 37 -2.73 4.90 2.45
N ASN A 38 -2.58 5.12 1.15
CA ASN A 38 -1.56 6.01 0.58
C ASN A 38 -2.15 7.16 -0.26
N GLY A 39 -3.48 7.31 -0.30
CA GLY A 39 -4.14 8.31 -1.15
C GLY A 39 -3.76 8.17 -2.62
N LEU A 40 -3.73 6.93 -3.13
CA LEU A 40 -3.51 6.69 -4.55
C LEU A 40 -4.83 6.85 -5.32
N ASN A 41 -4.74 7.29 -6.57
CA ASN A 41 -5.88 7.28 -7.47
C ASN A 41 -6.15 5.84 -7.98
N SER A 42 -7.30 5.63 -8.62
CA SER A 42 -7.70 4.31 -9.13
C SER A 42 -6.71 3.69 -10.11
N GLY A 43 -5.99 4.53 -10.88
CA GLY A 43 -4.95 4.09 -11.81
C GLY A 43 -3.57 3.91 -11.18
N CYS A 44 -3.42 4.18 -9.87
CA CYS A 44 -2.14 4.26 -9.17
C CYS A 44 -1.06 5.11 -9.85
N SER A 45 -1.43 6.01 -10.77
CA SER A 45 -0.49 6.80 -11.57
C SER A 45 0.20 7.90 -10.75
N ASN A 46 -0.29 8.13 -9.54
CA ASN A 46 0.28 9.11 -8.61
C ASN A 46 1.20 8.47 -7.56
N LEU A 47 1.55 7.19 -7.63
CA LEU A 47 2.52 6.59 -6.71
C LEU A 47 3.87 7.32 -6.82
N TRP A 48 4.45 7.69 -5.68
CA TRP A 48 5.79 8.30 -5.66
C TRP A 48 6.86 7.22 -5.63
N GLY A 49 7.95 7.43 -6.37
CA GLY A 49 9.17 6.66 -6.23
C GLY A 49 10.04 7.21 -5.10
N SER A 50 10.95 6.37 -4.62
CA SER A 50 11.92 6.69 -3.55
C SER A 50 11.27 7.18 -2.23
N VAL A 51 10.12 6.60 -1.87
CA VAL A 51 9.39 6.91 -0.63
C VAL A 51 8.95 5.64 0.11
N TYR A 52 8.55 5.78 1.37
CA TYR A 52 7.91 4.70 2.14
C TYR A 52 6.40 4.76 2.03
N ALA A 53 5.79 3.73 1.45
CA ALA A 53 4.34 3.55 1.38
C ALA A 53 3.84 2.65 2.51
N CYS A 54 2.65 2.92 3.03
CA CYS A 54 1.99 2.04 3.98
C CYS A 54 1.48 0.77 3.31
N VAL A 55 1.80 -0.36 3.93
CA VAL A 55 1.39 -1.70 3.48
C VAL A 55 0.79 -2.52 4.60
N GLY A 56 0.47 -1.89 5.73
CA GLY A 56 -0.28 -2.51 6.82
C GLY A 56 -0.59 -1.50 7.91
N VAL A 57 -1.83 -1.50 8.39
CA VAL A 57 -2.29 -0.61 9.46
C VAL A 57 -2.41 -1.36 10.79
N ARG A 58 -2.15 -0.66 11.90
CA ARG A 58 -2.41 -1.20 13.24
C ARG A 58 -3.93 -1.28 13.45
N GLY A 59 -4.42 -2.47 13.78
CA GLY A 59 -5.86 -2.72 13.99
C GLY A 59 -6.64 -3.17 12.75
N ALA A 60 -5.99 -3.41 11.60
CA ALA A 60 -6.62 -4.24 10.57
C ALA A 60 -6.90 -5.61 11.20
N VAL A 61 -8.18 -5.91 11.45
CA VAL A 61 -8.62 -7.27 11.76
C VAL A 61 -8.28 -8.07 10.51
N PHE A 62 -7.16 -8.78 10.55
CA PHE A 62 -6.91 -9.89 9.64
C PHE A 62 -7.95 -10.95 10.01
N ILE A 63 -9.18 -10.83 9.50
CA ILE A 63 -9.95 -12.05 9.24
C ILE A 63 -9.04 -12.79 8.29
N LEU A 64 -8.54 -13.95 8.70
CA LEU A 64 -7.74 -14.83 7.88
C LEU A 64 -8.63 -15.33 6.73
N THR A 65 -9.00 -14.48 5.78
CA THR A 65 -9.16 -14.95 4.41
C THR A 65 -7.76 -15.22 3.94
N ASN A 66 -7.44 -16.52 3.85
CA ASN A 66 -6.29 -17.03 3.12
C ASN A 66 -6.44 -16.60 1.66
N ASP A 67 -6.19 -15.33 1.37
CA ASP A 67 -5.97 -14.89 0.00
C ASP A 67 -4.50 -15.19 -0.30
N LYS A 68 -4.34 -16.42 -0.80
CA LYS A 68 -3.12 -16.99 -1.39
C LYS A 68 -2.43 -16.02 -2.34
#